data_AF-A0A2E9VXE4-F1
#
_entry.id   AF-A0A2E9VXE4-F1
#
_cell.length_a   1.000
_cell.length_b   1.000
_cell.length_c   1.000
_cell.angle_alpha   90.00
_cell.angle_beta   90.00
_cell.angle_gamma   90.00
#
_symmetry.space_group_name_H-M   'P 1'
#
loop_
_entity.id
_entity.type
_entity.pdbx_description
1 polymer ?
#
loop_
_entity_poly.entity_id
_entity_poly.type
_entity_poly.pdbx_seq_one_letter_code
_entity_poly.pdbx_strand_id
1 'polypeptide(L)'
;MTKHISETLNNKKDALSPEDQVLLTECETIIVDGQKAFIRTCVAIVTIDKCDLFRPHKSLHAYCAFRFDFSDTETGRYRNAGIVLLNLSGLSAEAMLAGKKSAEGHYNILPANEGQSREMAKLKDAELQNKVWGEVIALSKKMDGKITAKLIKEVIEAITGDGGSDDGDGESTSPSPDKPCSAKLSIRFEEDENFDLAQPLKDAAEYFGVKCMKRKNNLTLVLDADSKVKLLHKLADWAAKYDVTRIVVDFS
;
A
#
# COMPACT_ATOMS: atom_id res chain seq x y z
N MET A 1 12.45 23.11 59.27
CA MET A 1 12.43 21.79 58.60
C MET A 1 11.08 21.57 57.92
N THR A 2 10.75 22.34 56.88
CA THR A 2 9.42 22.23 56.23
C THR A 2 9.46 22.80 54.81
N LYS A 3 10.28 22.22 53.94
CA LYS A 3 10.36 22.63 52.52
C LYS A 3 10.54 21.49 51.52
N HIS A 4 10.29 20.23 51.92
CA HIS A 4 10.55 19.07 51.07
C HIS A 4 9.32 18.26 50.63
N ILE A 5 8.10 18.76 50.88
CA ILE A 5 6.86 18.00 50.57
C ILE A 5 6.12 18.57 49.34
N SER A 6 6.41 19.81 48.89
CA SER A 6 5.64 20.45 47.80
C SER A 6 6.10 20.11 46.37
N GLU A 7 7.26 19.48 46.16
CA GLU A 7 7.72 19.13 44.78
C GLU A 7 7.19 17.77 44.28
N THR A 8 6.69 16.90 45.16
CA THR A 8 6.25 15.56 44.77
C THR A 8 4.84 15.52 44.17
N LEU A 9 4.07 16.62 44.26
CA LEU A 9 2.67 16.67 43.83
C LEU A 9 2.48 17.18 42.39
N ASN A 10 3.50 17.78 41.76
CA ASN A 10 3.40 18.27 40.38
C ASN A 10 3.83 17.26 39.30
N ASN A 11 4.49 16.15 39.66
CA ASN A 11 4.91 15.10 38.70
C ASN A 11 3.87 13.98 38.48
N LYS A 12 2.71 14.05 39.15
CA LYS A 12 1.69 12.97 39.08
C LYS A 12 0.67 13.15 37.96
N LYS A 13 0.74 14.25 37.20
CA LYS A 13 -0.25 14.61 36.17
C LYS A 13 0.04 14.02 34.79
N ASP A 14 1.25 13.48 34.59
CA ASP A 14 1.72 12.95 33.30
C ASP A 14 1.94 11.42 33.31
N ALA A 15 1.68 10.75 34.44
CA ALA A 15 1.79 9.29 34.53
C ALA A 15 0.47 8.65 34.10
N LEU A 16 0.51 7.75 33.12
CA LEU A 16 -0.63 6.94 32.68
C LEU A 16 -1.21 6.17 33.88
N SER A 17 -2.54 6.02 33.90
CA SER A 17 -3.17 5.13 34.87
C SER A 17 -2.73 3.68 34.60
N PRO A 18 -2.78 2.78 35.61
CA PRO A 18 -2.47 1.37 35.37
C PRO A 18 -3.32 0.75 34.26
N GLU A 19 -4.58 1.16 34.13
CA GLU A 19 -5.49 0.72 33.08
C GLU A 19 -5.05 1.22 31.69
N ASP A 20 -4.70 2.52 31.58
CA ASP A 20 -4.20 3.09 30.32
C ASP A 20 -2.85 2.47 29.90
N GLN A 21 -2.01 2.13 30.88
CA GLN A 21 -0.73 1.47 30.62
C GLN A 21 -0.92 0.08 30.03
N VAL A 22 -1.91 -0.69 30.51
CA VAL A 22 -2.27 -2.00 29.94
C VAL A 22 -2.77 -1.83 28.50
N LEU A 23 -3.68 -0.89 28.27
CA LEU A 23 -4.21 -0.62 26.93
C LEU A 23 -3.13 -0.18 25.94
N LEU A 24 -2.18 0.66 26.39
CA LEU A 24 -1.02 1.07 25.59
C LEU A 24 -0.19 -0.15 25.17
N THR A 25 0.13 -1.04 26.11
CA THR A 25 0.90 -2.26 25.83
C THR A 25 0.18 -3.20 24.85
N GLU A 26 -1.14 -3.34 24.94
CA GLU A 26 -1.94 -4.10 23.97
C GLU A 26 -1.87 -3.47 22.57
N CYS A 27 -2.02 -2.15 22.49
CA CYS A 27 -1.92 -1.40 21.24
C CYS A 27 -0.52 -1.53 20.60
N GLU A 28 0.55 -1.41 21.40
CA GLU A 28 1.94 -1.62 20.96
C GLU A 28 2.15 -3.04 20.42
N THR A 29 1.57 -4.04 21.07
CA THR A 29 1.63 -5.44 20.62
C THR A 29 0.99 -5.61 19.24
N ILE A 30 -0.20 -5.05 19.02
CA ILE A 30 -0.89 -5.08 17.72
C ILE A 30 -0.03 -4.43 16.63
N ILE A 31 0.58 -3.27 16.93
CA ILE A 31 1.44 -2.55 15.99
C ILE A 31 2.66 -3.42 15.60
N VAL A 32 3.34 -4.00 16.60
CA VAL A 32 4.51 -4.84 16.38
C VAL A 32 4.16 -6.08 15.55
N ASP A 33 3.02 -6.70 15.83
CA ASP A 33 2.59 -7.89 15.09
C ASP A 33 2.13 -7.57 13.66
N GLY A 34 1.51 -6.42 13.44
CA GLY A 34 1.22 -5.89 12.10
C GLY A 34 2.49 -5.69 11.26
N GLN A 35 3.56 -5.17 11.85
CA GLN A 35 4.86 -5.02 11.18
C GLN A 35 5.47 -6.38 10.80
N LYS A 36 5.46 -7.35 11.72
CA LYS A 36 5.92 -8.72 11.44
C LYS A 36 5.09 -9.36 10.33
N ALA A 37 3.77 -9.16 10.34
CA ALA A 37 2.87 -9.66 9.32
C ALA A 37 3.20 -9.06 7.94
N PHE A 38 3.42 -7.75 7.85
CA PHE A 38 3.86 -7.10 6.62
C PHE A 38 5.14 -7.74 6.06
N ILE A 39 6.19 -7.90 6.88
CA ILE A 39 7.46 -8.50 6.46
C ILE A 39 7.23 -9.93 5.95
N ARG A 40 6.53 -10.76 6.71
CA ARG A 40 6.24 -12.16 6.35
C ARG A 40 5.46 -12.26 5.05
N THR A 41 4.43 -11.43 4.86
CA THR A 41 3.63 -11.39 3.64
C THR A 41 4.47 -11.03 2.42
N CYS A 42 5.31 -10.00 2.52
CA CYS A 42 6.20 -9.59 1.42
C CYS A 42 7.18 -10.71 1.04
N VAL A 43 7.83 -11.33 2.02
CA VAL A 43 8.77 -12.44 1.78
C VAL A 43 8.05 -13.65 1.19
N ALA A 44 6.87 -14.00 1.70
CA ALA A 44 6.08 -15.12 1.18
C ALA A 44 5.69 -14.91 -0.30
N ILE A 45 5.30 -13.69 -0.69
CA ILE A 45 5.00 -13.37 -2.09
C ILE A 45 6.23 -13.57 -2.99
N VAL A 46 7.42 -13.16 -2.52
CA VAL A 46 8.67 -13.42 -3.26
C VAL A 46 8.98 -14.91 -3.34
N THR A 47 8.73 -15.68 -2.28
CA THR A 47 8.90 -17.14 -2.30
C THR A 47 7.96 -17.80 -3.30
N ILE A 48 6.67 -17.43 -3.29
CA ILE A 48 5.67 -17.96 -4.24
C ILE A 48 6.09 -17.70 -5.68
N ASP A 49 6.60 -16.50 -5.96
CA ASP A 49 7.08 -16.12 -7.27
C ASP A 49 8.34 -16.89 -7.69
N LYS A 50 9.38 -16.88 -6.84
CA LYS A 50 10.66 -17.54 -7.13
C LYS A 50 10.55 -19.05 -7.30
N CYS A 51 9.64 -19.67 -6.55
CA CYS A 51 9.41 -21.12 -6.59
C CYS A 51 8.28 -21.51 -7.56
N ASP A 52 7.68 -20.55 -8.28
CA ASP A 52 6.58 -20.78 -9.23
C ASP A 52 5.42 -21.58 -8.60
N LEU A 53 5.09 -21.24 -7.35
CA LEU A 53 4.03 -21.88 -6.54
C LEU A 53 2.63 -21.35 -6.85
N PHE A 54 2.53 -20.37 -7.74
CA PHE A 54 1.26 -19.83 -8.19
C PHE A 54 0.61 -20.70 -9.27
N ARG A 55 1.26 -21.77 -9.74
CA ARG A 55 0.66 -22.73 -10.67
C ARG A 55 -0.56 -23.43 -10.02
N PRO A 56 -1.65 -23.66 -10.78
CA PRO A 56 -1.76 -23.56 -12.24
C PRO A 56 -2.14 -22.16 -12.78
N HIS A 57 -2.18 -21.11 -11.96
CA HIS A 57 -2.54 -19.78 -12.44
C HIS A 57 -1.47 -19.25 -13.42
N LYS A 58 -1.91 -18.46 -14.41
CA LYS A 58 -1.05 -17.93 -15.49
C LYS A 58 0.08 -17.01 -15.03
N SER A 59 0.01 -16.47 -13.82
CA SER A 59 0.93 -15.47 -13.29
C SER A 59 0.72 -15.30 -11.78
N LEU A 60 1.74 -14.83 -11.06
CA LEU A 60 1.64 -14.44 -9.65
C LEU A 60 0.47 -13.48 -9.39
N HIS A 61 0.27 -12.46 -10.24
CA HIS A 61 -0.82 -11.48 -10.11
C HIS A 61 -2.20 -12.14 -10.12
N ALA A 62 -2.45 -13.01 -11.10
CA ALA A 62 -3.70 -13.76 -11.18
C ALA A 62 -3.95 -14.65 -9.94
N TYR A 63 -2.89 -15.27 -9.41
CA TYR A 63 -2.98 -16.06 -8.18
C TYR A 63 -3.30 -15.19 -6.96
N CYS A 64 -2.57 -14.09 -6.76
CA CYS A 64 -2.79 -13.18 -5.63
C CYS A 64 -4.17 -12.51 -5.68
N ALA A 65 -4.63 -12.12 -6.87
CA ALA A 65 -5.98 -11.61 -7.06
C ALA A 65 -7.03 -12.68 -6.70
N PHE A 66 -6.85 -13.92 -7.15
CA PHE A 66 -7.80 -14.99 -6.86
C PHE A 66 -7.83 -15.40 -5.38
N ARG A 67 -6.68 -15.48 -4.72
CA ARG A 67 -6.57 -16.00 -3.34
C ARG A 67 -6.75 -14.95 -2.27
N PHE A 68 -6.37 -13.70 -2.54
CA PHE A 68 -6.26 -12.65 -1.54
C PHE A 68 -6.94 -11.33 -1.95
N ASP A 69 -7.61 -11.29 -3.11
CA ASP A 69 -8.20 -10.08 -3.70
C ASP A 69 -7.21 -8.91 -3.87
N PHE A 70 -5.93 -9.22 -4.07
CA PHE A 70 -4.94 -8.19 -4.35
C PHE A 70 -5.05 -7.71 -5.79
N SER A 71 -5.00 -6.40 -5.98
CA SER A 71 -4.79 -5.83 -7.31
C SER A 71 -3.41 -6.18 -7.86
N ASP A 72 -3.23 -6.01 -9.17
CA ASP A 72 -1.94 -6.20 -9.81
C ASP A 72 -0.88 -5.25 -9.22
N THR A 73 -1.27 -4.01 -8.95
CA THR A 73 -0.41 -2.99 -8.33
C THR A 73 0.00 -3.37 -6.91
N GLU A 74 -0.94 -3.83 -6.09
CA GLU A 74 -0.63 -4.29 -4.72
C GLU A 74 0.33 -5.47 -4.75
N THR A 75 0.03 -6.50 -5.57
CA THR A 75 0.91 -7.67 -5.72
C THR A 75 2.33 -7.25 -6.09
N GLY A 76 2.48 -6.32 -7.05
CA GLY A 76 3.78 -5.78 -7.45
C GLY A 76 4.49 -5.03 -6.31
N ARG A 77 3.78 -4.22 -5.53
CA ARG A 77 4.32 -3.49 -4.38
C ARG A 77 4.83 -4.43 -3.29
N TYR A 78 4.03 -5.42 -2.89
CA TYR A 78 4.43 -6.42 -1.89
C TYR A 78 5.63 -7.25 -2.36
N ARG A 79 5.64 -7.66 -3.64
CA ARG A 79 6.77 -8.39 -4.23
C ARG A 79 8.05 -7.56 -4.20
N ASN A 80 8.00 -6.30 -4.64
CA ASN A 80 9.16 -5.40 -4.64
C ASN A 80 9.65 -5.12 -3.21
N ALA A 81 8.73 -4.90 -2.27
CA ALA A 81 9.07 -4.75 -0.86
C ALA A 81 9.76 -6.00 -0.30
N GLY A 82 9.30 -7.20 -0.66
CA GLY A 82 9.94 -8.46 -0.27
C GLY A 82 11.36 -8.58 -0.80
N ILE A 83 11.63 -8.15 -2.03
CA ILE A 83 12.98 -8.15 -2.60
C ILE A 83 13.90 -7.21 -1.82
N VAL A 84 13.44 -5.99 -1.51
CA VAL A 84 14.19 -5.04 -0.67
C VAL A 84 14.49 -5.66 0.70
N LEU A 85 13.50 -6.24 1.35
CA LEU A 85 13.67 -6.86 2.68
C LEU A 85 14.72 -7.97 2.66
N LEU A 86 14.71 -8.83 1.63
CA LEU A 86 15.71 -9.88 1.46
C LEU A 86 17.11 -9.30 1.24
N ASN A 87 17.24 -8.31 0.35
CA ASN A 87 18.51 -7.64 0.07
C ASN A 87 19.13 -6.98 1.31
N LEU A 88 18.30 -6.31 2.13
CA LEU A 88 18.76 -5.62 3.34
C LEU A 88 19.01 -6.57 4.52
N SER A 89 18.28 -7.69 4.59
CA SER A 89 18.46 -8.65 5.69
C SER A 89 19.71 -9.53 5.53
N GLY A 90 20.18 -9.71 4.29
CA GLY A 90 21.22 -10.69 3.95
C GLY A 90 20.79 -12.14 4.15
N LEU A 91 19.50 -12.41 4.38
CA LEU A 91 18.95 -13.73 4.64
C LEU A 91 18.25 -14.30 3.41
N SER A 92 18.20 -15.62 3.32
CA SER A 92 17.30 -16.30 2.39
C SER A 92 15.83 -16.12 2.80
N ALA A 93 14.91 -16.29 1.86
CA ALA A 93 13.48 -16.17 2.14
C ALA A 93 13.01 -17.22 3.16
N GLU A 94 13.53 -18.45 3.05
CA GLU A 94 13.26 -19.55 3.98
C GLU A 94 13.76 -19.21 5.39
N ALA A 95 14.96 -18.64 5.50
CA ALA A 95 15.51 -18.22 6.78
C ALA A 95 14.67 -17.12 7.44
N MET A 96 14.24 -16.11 6.67
CA MET A 96 13.36 -15.04 7.17
C MET A 96 11.99 -15.59 7.61
N LEU A 97 11.37 -16.48 6.82
CA LEU A 97 10.07 -17.08 7.15
C LEU A 97 10.16 -17.97 8.40
N ALA A 98 11.29 -18.66 8.60
CA ALA A 98 11.58 -19.42 9.82
C ALA A 98 11.89 -18.53 11.03
N GLY A 99 11.87 -17.20 10.90
CA GLY A 99 12.13 -16.26 11.98
C GLY A 99 13.60 -16.19 12.40
N LYS A 100 14.53 -16.64 11.55
CA LYS A 100 15.97 -16.48 11.82
C LYS A 100 16.32 -14.99 11.79
N LYS A 101 17.20 -14.59 12.70
CA LYS A 101 17.83 -13.26 12.74
C LYS A 101 19.17 -13.32 12.02
N SER A 102 19.63 -12.22 11.42
CA SER A 102 20.95 -12.20 10.80
C SER A 102 22.04 -12.36 11.88
N ALA A 103 23.15 -13.03 11.52
CA ALA A 103 24.24 -13.33 12.45
C ALA A 103 25.06 -12.09 12.84
N GLU A 104 25.00 -11.04 12.01
CA GLU A 104 25.76 -9.80 12.16
C GLU A 104 24.80 -8.71 12.66
N GLY A 105 25.02 -8.24 13.89
CA GLY A 105 24.14 -7.32 14.64
C GLY A 105 23.87 -5.94 14.04
N HIS A 106 24.15 -5.72 12.75
CA HIS A 106 23.97 -4.45 12.04
C HIS A 106 22.67 -4.38 11.20
N TYR A 107 21.93 -5.49 11.02
CA TYR A 107 20.80 -5.57 10.06
C TYR A 107 19.41 -5.84 10.67
N ASN A 108 19.25 -5.65 11.99
CA ASN A 108 17.98 -5.95 12.67
C ASN A 108 16.88 -4.89 12.50
N ILE A 109 17.15 -3.80 11.77
CA ILE A 109 16.17 -2.75 11.50
C ILE A 109 15.85 -2.83 10.01
N LEU A 110 14.70 -3.40 9.68
CA LEU A 110 14.19 -3.48 8.31
C LEU A 110 13.09 -2.43 8.09
N PRO A 111 12.79 -2.06 6.82
CA PRO A 111 11.57 -1.32 6.51
C PRO A 111 10.34 -1.98 7.15
N ALA A 112 9.63 -1.21 7.97
CA ALA A 112 8.49 -1.67 8.76
C ALA A 112 7.16 -1.62 8.00
N ASN A 113 7.11 -0.96 6.84
CA ASN A 113 5.90 -0.81 6.04
C ASN A 113 6.21 -0.60 4.55
N GLU A 114 5.16 -0.69 3.73
CA GLU A 114 5.24 -0.56 2.27
C GLU A 114 5.78 0.80 1.83
N GLY A 115 5.44 1.89 2.52
CA GLY A 115 5.91 3.23 2.17
C GLY A 115 7.43 3.34 2.24
N GLN A 116 8.05 2.78 3.27
CA GLN A 116 9.51 2.75 3.41
C GLN A 116 10.15 1.82 2.36
N SER A 117 9.60 0.62 2.17
CA SER A 117 10.11 -0.33 1.18
C SER A 117 10.00 0.20 -0.25
N ARG A 118 8.94 0.96 -0.57
CA ARG A 118 8.71 1.53 -1.90
C ARG A 118 9.79 2.54 -2.29
N GLU A 119 10.23 3.38 -1.36
CA GLU A 119 11.33 4.31 -1.61
C GLU A 119 12.62 3.55 -1.91
N MET A 120 12.95 2.55 -1.09
CA MET A 120 14.11 1.68 -1.32
C MET A 120 14.03 0.89 -2.62
N ALA A 121 12.84 0.44 -3.03
CA ALA A 121 12.64 -0.34 -4.25
C ALA A 121 12.91 0.45 -5.55
N LYS A 122 13.02 1.78 -5.48
CA LYS A 122 13.47 2.61 -6.61
C LYS A 122 14.95 2.34 -6.95
N LEU A 123 15.75 1.99 -5.95
CA LEU A 123 17.11 1.52 -6.12
C LEU A 123 17.06 0.06 -6.60
N LYS A 124 17.46 -0.20 -7.84
CA LYS A 124 17.44 -1.58 -8.39
C LYS A 124 18.62 -2.44 -7.95
N ASP A 125 19.66 -1.79 -7.42
CA ASP A 125 20.91 -2.44 -7.02
C ASP A 125 20.93 -2.74 -5.51
N ALA A 126 21.30 -3.98 -5.14
CA ALA A 126 21.27 -4.45 -3.76
C ALA A 126 22.38 -3.83 -2.90
N GLU A 127 23.55 -3.57 -3.45
CA GLU A 127 24.66 -2.93 -2.72
C GLU A 127 24.30 -1.48 -2.40
N LEU A 128 23.73 -0.76 -3.36
CA LEU A 128 23.24 0.60 -3.19
C LEU A 128 22.09 0.67 -2.19
N GLN A 129 21.16 -0.28 -2.21
CA GLN A 129 20.12 -0.39 -1.17
C GLN A 129 20.75 -0.54 0.22
N ASN A 130 21.72 -1.43 0.39
CA ASN A 130 22.40 -1.62 1.67
C ASN A 130 23.15 -0.36 2.12
N LYS A 131 23.84 0.32 1.20
CA LYS A 131 24.54 1.59 1.47
C LYS A 131 23.57 2.69 1.93
N VAL A 132 22.49 2.92 1.18
CA VAL A 132 21.46 3.92 1.52
C VAL A 132 20.83 3.59 2.87
N TRP A 133 20.50 2.32 3.11
CA TRP A 133 19.87 1.91 4.36
C TRP A 133 20.77 2.09 5.57
N GLY A 134 22.08 1.83 5.43
CA GLY A 134 23.08 2.11 6.46
C GLY A 134 23.12 3.59 6.84
N GLU A 135 23.06 4.50 5.86
CA GLU A 135 23.01 5.94 6.11
C GLU A 135 21.69 6.37 6.75
N VAL A 136 20.55 5.82 6.31
CA VAL A 136 19.23 6.05 6.94
C VAL A 136 19.26 5.67 8.42
N ILE A 137 19.84 4.52 8.78
CA ILE A 137 19.98 4.10 10.19
C ILE A 137 20.91 5.04 10.95
N ALA A 138 22.01 5.49 10.34
CA ALA A 138 22.94 6.41 10.99
C ALA A 138 22.30 7.77 11.28
N LEU A 139 21.50 8.29 10.35
CA LEU A 139 20.77 9.54 10.50
C LEU A 139 19.58 9.41 11.45
N SER A 140 18.84 8.30 11.41
CA SER A 140 17.70 8.11 12.32
C SER A 140 18.14 8.12 13.77
N LYS A 141 19.30 7.54 14.11
CA LYS A 141 19.88 7.59 15.46
C LYS A 141 20.14 9.02 15.97
N LYS A 142 20.34 9.99 15.07
CA LYS A 142 20.49 11.41 15.41
C LYS A 142 19.14 12.13 15.57
N MET A 143 18.05 11.54 15.09
CA MET A 143 16.69 12.09 15.04
C MET A 143 15.68 11.17 15.75
N ASP A 144 15.96 10.84 17.01
CA ASP A 144 15.11 10.03 17.90
C ASP A 144 14.82 8.59 17.41
N GLY A 145 15.63 8.07 16.49
CA GLY A 145 15.54 6.69 15.98
C GLY A 145 14.44 6.45 14.96
N LYS A 146 13.67 7.47 14.56
CA LYS A 146 12.51 7.29 13.67
C LYS A 146 12.94 7.20 12.20
N ILE A 147 12.64 6.07 11.56
CA ILE A 147 12.82 5.91 10.11
C ILE A 147 11.49 6.19 9.40
N THR A 148 11.50 7.13 8.47
CA THR A 148 10.30 7.50 7.68
C THR A 148 10.60 7.36 6.18
N ALA A 149 9.55 7.21 5.36
CA ALA A 149 9.70 7.20 3.90
C ALA A 149 10.34 8.51 3.39
N LYS A 150 10.01 9.65 4.00
CA LYS A 150 10.61 10.95 3.69
C LYS A 150 12.12 10.95 3.92
N LEU A 151 12.57 10.48 5.08
CA LEU A 151 14.00 10.35 5.38
C LEU A 151 14.71 9.46 4.35
N ILE A 152 14.11 8.32 4.00
CA ILE A 152 14.69 7.41 3.00
C ILE A 152 14.84 8.11 1.66
N LYS A 153 13.81 8.83 1.21
CA LYS A 153 13.84 9.62 -0.04
C LYS A 153 14.97 10.65 -0.03
N GLU A 154 15.09 11.44 1.05
CA GLU A 154 16.14 12.46 1.20
C GLU A 154 17.55 11.84 1.14
N VAL A 155 17.76 10.68 1.77
CA VAL A 155 19.05 9.98 1.73
C VAL A 155 19.35 9.41 0.35
N ILE A 156 18.32 8.89 -0.34
CA ILE A 156 18.47 8.43 -1.73
C ILE A 156 18.96 9.59 -2.60
N GLU A 157 18.25 10.72 -2.58
CA GLU A 157 18.58 11.91 -3.36
C GLU A 157 20.00 12.41 -3.08
N ALA A 158 20.39 12.44 -1.80
CA ALA A 158 21.74 12.84 -1.39
C ALA A 158 22.84 11.89 -1.91
N ILE A 159 22.58 10.58 -1.99
CA ILE A 159 23.57 9.58 -2.41
C ILE A 159 23.63 9.41 -3.93
N THR A 160 22.48 9.45 -4.61
CA THR A 160 22.43 9.25 -6.07
C THR A 160 22.72 10.53 -6.85
N GLY A 161 22.72 11.70 -6.18
CA GLY A 161 22.95 12.99 -6.83
C GLY A 161 21.81 13.39 -7.78
N ASP A 162 20.69 12.68 -7.73
CA ASP A 162 19.47 12.97 -8.49
C ASP A 162 18.71 14.08 -7.77
N GLY A 163 19.33 15.27 -7.71
CA GLY A 163 18.71 16.51 -7.27
C GLY A 163 17.71 16.98 -8.31
N GLY A 164 16.61 16.25 -8.45
CA GLY A 164 15.48 16.59 -9.31
C GLY A 164 14.58 17.60 -8.61
N SER A 165 14.60 18.82 -9.15
CA SER A 165 13.80 19.99 -8.81
C SER A 165 12.37 19.65 -8.36
N ASP A 166 12.02 20.20 -7.21
CA ASP A 166 10.67 20.32 -6.69
C ASP A 166 9.88 21.30 -7.57
N ASP A 167 9.32 20.80 -8.68
CA ASP A 167 8.32 21.54 -9.46
C ASP A 167 6.94 21.34 -8.82
N GLY A 168 6.58 22.29 -7.96
CA GLY A 168 5.32 23.02 -8.12
C GLY A 168 4.08 22.46 -7.43
N ASP A 169 3.75 23.08 -6.29
CA ASP A 169 2.41 23.49 -5.85
C ASP A 169 1.23 22.57 -6.19
N GLY A 170 1.01 21.60 -5.32
CA GLY A 170 -0.32 21.02 -5.11
C GLY A 170 -1.16 21.90 -4.17
N GLU A 171 -1.53 23.09 -4.64
CA GLU A 171 -2.55 23.91 -4.00
C GLU A 171 -3.84 23.08 -3.90
N SER A 172 -4.20 22.66 -2.68
CA SER A 172 -5.47 22.03 -2.35
C SER A 172 -6.60 23.02 -2.52
N THR A 173 -6.96 23.31 -3.77
CA THR A 173 -8.28 23.81 -4.09
C THR A 173 -9.24 22.65 -3.92
N SER A 174 -10.06 22.72 -2.86
CA SER A 174 -11.15 21.78 -2.64
C SER A 174 -11.95 21.68 -3.94
N PRO A 175 -12.04 20.50 -4.58
CA PRO A 175 -12.72 20.37 -5.86
C PRO A 175 -14.17 20.78 -5.66
N SER A 176 -14.56 21.90 -6.28
CA SER A 176 -15.95 22.33 -6.33
C SER A 176 -16.79 21.17 -6.90
N PRO A 177 -17.85 20.73 -6.21
CA PRO A 177 -18.58 19.50 -6.54
C PRO A 177 -19.31 19.53 -7.88
N ASP A 178 -19.37 20.69 -8.55
CA ASP A 178 -20.21 20.94 -9.73
C ASP A 178 -19.41 21.26 -11.01
N LYS A 179 -18.12 20.91 -11.07
CA LYS A 179 -17.38 20.97 -12.34
C LYS A 179 -17.67 19.72 -13.19
N PRO A 180 -17.86 19.90 -14.51
CA PRO A 180 -17.96 18.76 -15.41
C PRO A 180 -16.68 17.92 -15.35
N CYS A 181 -16.84 16.61 -15.29
CA CYS A 181 -15.73 15.65 -15.22
C CYS A 181 -15.89 14.55 -16.26
N SER A 182 -14.78 14.09 -16.82
CA SER A 182 -14.72 12.82 -17.53
C SER A 182 -14.27 11.72 -16.58
N ALA A 183 -14.86 10.54 -16.70
CA ALA A 183 -14.49 9.39 -15.91
C ALA A 183 -14.37 8.16 -16.80
N LYS A 184 -13.35 7.35 -16.53
CA LYS A 184 -13.21 6.02 -17.11
C LYS A 184 -13.76 5.00 -16.12
N LEU A 185 -14.89 4.40 -16.48
CA LEU A 185 -15.52 3.33 -15.73
C LEU A 185 -14.95 2.00 -16.19
N SER A 186 -14.52 1.15 -15.28
CA SER A 186 -14.22 -0.26 -15.54
C SER A 186 -15.11 -1.15 -14.68
N ILE A 187 -15.99 -1.92 -15.31
CA ILE A 187 -16.90 -2.86 -14.63
C ILE A 187 -16.41 -4.27 -14.87
N ARG A 188 -16.22 -5.03 -13.78
CA ARG A 188 -15.83 -6.43 -13.83
C ARG A 188 -16.98 -7.27 -13.30
N PHE A 189 -17.34 -8.30 -14.06
CA PHE A 189 -18.34 -9.29 -13.68
C PHE A 189 -17.63 -10.55 -13.16
N GLU A 190 -18.29 -11.29 -12.27
CA GLU A 190 -17.81 -12.61 -11.86
C GLU A 190 -17.87 -13.59 -13.04
N GLU A 191 -16.94 -14.55 -13.07
CA GLU A 191 -16.91 -15.59 -14.10
C GLU A 191 -18.02 -16.62 -13.82
N ASP A 192 -19.23 -16.31 -14.25
CA ASP A 192 -20.31 -17.29 -14.41
C ASP A 192 -20.36 -17.70 -15.88
N GLU A 193 -20.12 -18.99 -16.15
CA GLU A 193 -20.11 -19.57 -17.50
C GLU A 193 -21.46 -19.41 -18.23
N ASN A 194 -22.54 -19.09 -17.51
CA ASN A 194 -23.88 -18.89 -18.06
C ASN A 194 -24.31 -17.41 -18.14
N PHE A 195 -23.49 -16.46 -17.69
CA PHE A 195 -23.87 -15.05 -17.67
C PHE A 195 -23.54 -14.35 -19.00
N ASP A 196 -24.55 -14.11 -19.83
CA ASP A 196 -24.38 -13.38 -21.08
C ASP A 196 -24.14 -11.87 -20.83
N LEU A 197 -22.87 -11.49 -20.85
CA LEU A 197 -22.43 -10.10 -20.74
C LEU A 197 -23.01 -9.20 -21.84
N ALA A 198 -23.52 -9.73 -22.95
CA ALA A 198 -24.00 -8.92 -24.06
C ALA A 198 -25.19 -8.03 -23.68
N GLN A 199 -26.10 -8.49 -22.80
CA GLN A 199 -27.28 -7.71 -22.42
C GLN A 199 -26.93 -6.56 -21.46
N PRO A 200 -26.22 -6.78 -20.33
CA PRO A 200 -25.75 -5.68 -19.47
C PRO A 200 -24.88 -4.68 -20.22
N LEU A 201 -24.09 -5.14 -21.21
CA LEU A 201 -23.27 -4.28 -22.07
C LEU A 201 -24.09 -3.32 -22.94
N LYS A 202 -25.15 -3.84 -23.58
CA LYS A 202 -26.05 -3.02 -24.40
C LYS A 202 -26.83 -2.04 -23.53
N ASP A 203 -27.33 -2.52 -22.41
CA ASP A 203 -28.12 -1.70 -21.49
C ASP A 203 -27.27 -0.59 -20.86
N ALA A 204 -25.99 -0.86 -20.52
CA ALA A 204 -25.07 0.18 -20.05
C ALA A 204 -24.76 1.20 -21.16
N ALA A 205 -24.51 0.74 -22.40
CA ALA A 205 -24.27 1.64 -23.54
C ALA A 205 -25.44 2.62 -23.72
N GLU A 206 -26.66 2.09 -23.68
CA GLU A 206 -27.89 2.85 -23.85
C GLU A 206 -28.15 3.78 -22.65
N TYR A 207 -28.06 3.25 -21.43
CA TYR A 207 -28.34 3.99 -20.19
C TYR A 207 -27.40 5.19 -20.00
N PHE A 208 -26.13 5.02 -20.36
CA PHE A 208 -25.13 6.09 -20.25
C PHE A 208 -24.94 6.89 -21.54
N GLY A 209 -25.56 6.49 -22.65
CA GLY A 209 -25.44 7.18 -23.94
C GLY A 209 -24.04 7.09 -24.57
N VAL A 210 -23.31 6.00 -24.33
CA VAL A 210 -21.90 5.85 -24.70
C VAL A 210 -21.63 4.60 -25.54
N LYS A 211 -20.57 4.66 -26.36
CA LYS A 211 -20.09 3.49 -27.09
C LYS A 211 -19.28 2.58 -26.18
N CYS A 212 -19.77 1.37 -25.94
CA CYS A 212 -19.04 0.35 -25.19
C CYS A 212 -17.88 -0.23 -26.01
N MET A 213 -16.71 -0.41 -25.37
CA MET A 213 -15.64 -1.26 -25.88
C MET A 213 -15.60 -2.56 -25.06
N LYS A 214 -15.98 -3.69 -25.68
CA LYS A 214 -15.92 -5.01 -25.02
C LYS A 214 -14.49 -5.55 -25.03
N ARG A 215 -13.94 -5.90 -23.86
CA ARG A 215 -12.68 -6.67 -23.74
C ARG A 215 -12.85 -7.82 -22.73
N LYS A 216 -12.94 -9.05 -23.23
CA LYS A 216 -13.13 -10.29 -22.44
C LYS A 216 -14.24 -10.16 -21.38
N ASN A 217 -13.87 -9.85 -20.12
CA ASN A 217 -14.76 -9.77 -18.95
C ASN A 217 -14.73 -8.37 -18.29
N ASN A 218 -14.22 -7.35 -18.99
CA ASN A 218 -14.15 -5.97 -18.51
C ASN A 218 -14.90 -5.05 -19.48
N LEU A 219 -15.81 -4.26 -18.92
CA LEU A 219 -16.50 -3.19 -19.61
C LEU A 219 -15.83 -1.87 -19.27
N THR A 220 -15.24 -1.22 -20.28
CA THR A 220 -14.72 0.15 -20.13
C THR A 220 -15.68 1.15 -20.78
N LEU A 221 -16.17 2.11 -19.99
CA LEU A 221 -16.93 3.27 -20.47
C LEU A 221 -16.15 4.56 -20.23
N VAL A 222 -16.24 5.50 -21.17
CA VAL A 222 -15.81 6.89 -20.95
C VAL A 222 -17.07 7.69 -20.77
N LEU A 223 -17.28 8.24 -19.57
CA LEU A 223 -18.49 8.94 -19.17
C LEU A 223 -18.17 10.41 -18.95
N ASP A 224 -18.92 11.28 -19.63
CA ASP A 224 -18.94 12.70 -19.32
C ASP A 224 -20.12 12.97 -18.37
N ALA A 225 -19.88 13.71 -17.29
CA ALA A 225 -20.92 14.05 -16.33
C ALA A 225 -20.80 15.49 -15.86
N ASP A 226 -21.95 16.14 -15.65
CA ASP A 226 -22.03 17.51 -15.11
C ASP A 226 -21.40 17.63 -13.72
N SER A 227 -21.39 16.52 -12.96
CA SER A 227 -20.82 16.46 -11.62
C SER A 227 -20.44 15.04 -11.22
N LYS A 228 -19.38 14.92 -10.43
CA LYS A 228 -18.91 13.65 -9.86
C LYS A 228 -19.99 12.95 -9.04
N VAL A 229 -20.75 13.69 -8.24
CA VAL A 229 -21.79 13.16 -7.36
C VAL A 229 -22.95 12.57 -8.19
N LYS A 230 -23.39 13.28 -9.23
CA LYS A 230 -24.43 12.79 -10.14
C LYS A 230 -24.01 11.51 -10.86
N LEU A 231 -22.74 11.42 -11.26
CA LEU A 231 -22.22 10.21 -11.89
C LEU A 231 -22.25 9.02 -10.94
N LEU A 232 -21.78 9.20 -9.69
CA LEU A 232 -21.77 8.13 -8.70
C LEU A 232 -23.17 7.62 -8.36
N HIS A 233 -24.17 8.50 -8.25
CA HIS A 233 -25.57 8.07 -8.07
C HIS A 233 -26.09 7.27 -9.27
N LYS A 234 -25.86 7.75 -10.50
CA LYS A 234 -26.25 6.99 -11.71
C LYS A 234 -25.59 5.62 -11.77
N LEU A 235 -24.33 5.51 -11.35
CA LEU A 235 -23.60 4.24 -11.29
C LEU A 235 -24.17 3.31 -10.23
N ALA A 236 -24.53 3.82 -9.05
CA ALA A 236 -25.15 3.03 -7.99
C ALA A 236 -26.52 2.47 -8.42
N ASP A 237 -27.35 3.30 -9.06
CA ASP A 237 -28.67 2.88 -9.57
C ASP A 237 -28.54 1.77 -10.62
N TRP A 238 -27.55 1.90 -11.52
CA TRP A 238 -27.28 0.88 -12.52
C TRP A 238 -26.71 -0.40 -11.89
N ALA A 239 -25.78 -0.28 -10.94
CA ALA A 239 -25.17 -1.43 -10.23
C ALA A 239 -26.23 -2.30 -9.54
N ALA A 240 -27.19 -1.66 -8.88
CA ALA A 240 -28.28 -2.32 -8.18
C ALA A 240 -29.21 -3.12 -9.11
N LYS A 241 -29.25 -2.79 -10.40
CA LYS A 241 -30.09 -3.49 -11.39
C LYS A 241 -29.46 -4.80 -11.89
N TYR A 242 -28.13 -4.93 -11.87
CA TYR A 242 -27.41 -6.04 -12.50
C TYR A 242 -26.52 -6.82 -11.53
N ASP A 243 -26.78 -6.75 -10.22
CA ASP A 243 -26.02 -7.45 -9.17
C ASP A 243 -24.49 -7.29 -9.33
N VAL A 244 -24.05 -6.08 -9.64
CA VAL A 244 -22.65 -5.80 -9.95
C VAL A 244 -21.82 -5.83 -8.67
N THR A 245 -20.91 -6.79 -8.59
CA THR A 245 -20.09 -7.00 -7.37
C THR A 245 -18.96 -5.98 -7.22
N ARG A 246 -18.47 -5.39 -8.32
CA ARG A 246 -17.40 -4.38 -8.27
C ARG A 246 -17.46 -3.38 -9.42
N ILE A 247 -17.42 -2.10 -9.06
CA ILE A 247 -17.27 -0.98 -9.99
C ILE A 247 -15.99 -0.23 -9.65
N VAL A 248 -15.12 -0.01 -10.64
CA VAL A 248 -13.93 0.84 -10.52
C VAL A 248 -14.13 2.09 -11.38
N VAL A 249 -14.01 3.27 -10.77
CA VAL A 249 -14.20 4.56 -11.44
C VAL A 249 -12.91 5.38 -11.33
N ASP A 250 -12.28 5.66 -12.47
CA ASP A 250 -11.11 6.53 -12.56
C ASP A 250 -11.58 7.90 -13.08
N PHE A 251 -11.62 8.91 -12.22
CA PHE A 251 -11.90 10.29 -12.61
C PHE A 251 -10.62 10.93 -13.17
N SER A 252 -10.72 11.61 -14.31
CA SER A 252 -9.64 12.40 -14.90
C SER A 252 -9.73 13.86 -14.49
#